data_AF-A0A5C5T2U5-F1
#
_entry.id   AF-A0A5C5T2U5-F1
#
_cell.length_a   1.000
_cell.length_b   1.000
_cell.length_c   1.000
_cell.angle_alpha   90.00
_cell.angle_beta   90.00
_cell.angle_gamma   90.00
#
_symmetry.space_group_name_H-M   'P 1'
#
loop_
_entity.id
_entity.type
_entity.pdbx_description
1 polymer ?
#
loop_
_entity_poly.entity_id
_entity_poly.type
_entity_poly.pdbx_seq_one_letter_code
_entity_poly.pdbx_strand_id
1 'polypeptide(L)' 'MKSFRIEFNFDQGNTIIHNVQAVDKESALSKIPSNGTYEIADMETGNIFRITINLVKYIKVSEL' A
#
# COMPACT_ATOMS: atom_id res chain seq x y z
N MET A 1 -0.56 18.21 -2.88
CA MET A 1 -0.55 16.74 -2.69
C MET A 1 0.15 16.13 -3.89
N LYS A 2 0.94 15.09 -3.65
CA LYS A 2 1.66 14.32 -4.67
C LYS A 2 1.10 12.91 -4.73
N SER A 3 1.26 12.27 -5.87
CA SER A 3 0.90 10.87 -6.06
C SER A 3 2.06 9.99 -5.64
N PHE A 4 1.75 8.97 -4.83
CA PHE A 4 2.71 7.97 -4.39
C PHE A 4 2.18 6.59 -4.72
N ARG A 5 3.09 5.72 -5.11
CA ARG A 5 2.84 4.30 -5.28
C ARG A 5 3.33 3.56 -4.05
N ILE A 6 2.43 2.79 -3.45
CA ILE A 6 2.69 1.87 -2.34
C ILE A 6 2.70 0.46 -2.90
N GLU A 7 3.77 -0.29 -2.62
CA GLU A 7 3.94 -1.67 -3.04
C GLU A 7 4.02 -2.56 -1.80
N PHE A 8 3.04 -3.46 -1.64
CA PHE A 8 3.04 -4.50 -0.62
C PHE A 8 3.66 -5.76 -1.22
N ASN A 9 4.87 -6.11 -0.78
CA ASN A 9 5.61 -7.24 -1.30
C ASN A 9 5.48 -8.43 -0.36
N PHE A 10 4.89 -9.51 -0.85
CA PHE A 10 4.69 -10.76 -0.11
C PHE A 10 5.78 -11.77 -0.48
N ASP A 11 5.85 -12.86 0.28
CA ASP A 11 6.64 -14.01 -0.14
C ASP A 11 6.06 -14.64 -1.43
N GLN A 12 6.92 -15.31 -2.20
CA GLN A 12 6.59 -15.99 -3.47
C GLN A 12 6.26 -15.07 -4.66
N GLY A 13 6.67 -13.79 -4.62
CA GLY A 13 6.63 -12.90 -5.80
C GLY A 13 5.28 -12.23 -6.06
N ASN A 14 4.34 -12.34 -5.12
CA ASN A 14 3.10 -11.58 -5.18
C ASN A 14 3.33 -10.15 -4.68
N THR A 15 2.84 -9.17 -5.44
CA THR A 15 2.89 -7.76 -5.06
C THR A 15 1.52 -7.12 -5.29
N ILE A 16 1.02 -6.39 -4.28
CA ILE A 16 -0.16 -5.53 -4.44
C ILE A 16 0.32 -4.08 -4.56
N ILE A 17 -0.17 -3.38 -5.56
CA ILE A 17 0.17 -1.98 -5.83
C ILE A 17 -1.06 -1.13 -5.51
N HIS A 18 -0.85 -0.06 -4.74
CA HIS A 18 -1.88 0.92 -4.45
C HIS A 18 -1.34 2.35 -4.62
N ASN A 19 -2.07 3.18 -5.35
CA ASN A 19 -1.73 4.58 -5.55
C ASN A 19 -2.47 5.45 -4.55
N VAL A 20 -1.75 6.31 -3.84
CA VAL A 20 -2.31 7.23 -2.84
C VAL A 20 -1.88 8.66 -3.10
N GLN A 21 -2.67 9.61 -2.64
CA GLN A 21 -2.24 11.00 -2.52
C GLN A 21 -1.82 11.33 -1.09
N ALA A 22 -0.66 11.95 -0.95
CA ALA A 22 -0.12 12.42 0.33
C ALA A 22 0.69 13.72 0.15
N VAL A 23 1.16 14.29 1.26
CA VAL A 23 2.04 15.47 1.24
C VAL A 23 3.50 15.09 0.97
N ASP A 24 3.95 13.96 1.54
CA ASP A 24 5.29 13.37 1.41
C ASP A 24 5.23 11.83 1.59
N LYS A 25 6.39 11.17 1.50
CA LYS A 25 6.50 9.70 1.55
C LYS A 25 6.19 9.16 2.95
N GLU A 26 6.62 9.88 3.98
CA GLU A 26 6.41 9.56 5.39
C GLU A 26 4.92 9.57 5.73
N SER A 27 4.19 10.58 5.25
CA SER A 27 2.74 10.67 5.38
C SER A 27 2.02 9.57 4.62
N ALA A 28 2.50 9.18 3.43
CA ALA A 28 1.94 8.05 2.68
C ALA A 28 2.13 6.73 3.44
N LEU A 29 3.31 6.49 4.02
CA LEU A 29 3.62 5.29 4.79
C LEU A 29 2.85 5.23 6.11
N SER A 30 2.71 6.36 6.82
CA SER A 30 2.04 6.44 8.13
C SER A 30 0.56 6.04 8.12
N LYS A 31 -0.07 6.06 6.95
CA LYS A 31 -1.47 5.61 6.75
C LYS A 31 -1.60 4.08 6.78
N ILE A 32 -0.51 3.34 6.68
CA ILE A 32 -0.50 1.89 6.70
C ILE A 32 -0.23 1.43 8.13
N PRO A 33 -1.13 0.64 8.74
CA PRO A 33 -0.91 0.12 10.08
C PRO A 33 0.30 -0.82 10.10
N SER A 34 1.05 -0.82 11.20
CA SER A 34 2.22 -1.68 11.38
C SER A 34 1.88 -3.13 11.71
N ASN A 35 0.63 -3.41 12.13
CA ASN A 35 0.11 -4.77 12.32
C ASN A 35 -1.36 -4.86 11.87
N GLY A 36 -1.81 -6.08 11.62
CA GLY A 36 -3.23 -6.38 11.43
C GLY A 36 -3.64 -6.43 9.96
N THR A 37 -4.88 -6.05 9.67
CA THR A 37 -5.44 -6.04 8.32
C THR A 37 -5.70 -4.62 7.84
N TYR A 38 -5.26 -4.31 6.63
CA TYR A 38 -5.46 -3.04 5.95
C TYR A 38 -6.34 -3.25 4.71
N GLU A 39 -7.41 -2.48 4.57
CA GLU A 39 -8.31 -2.57 3.43
C GLU A 39 -8.05 -1.43 2.45
N ILE A 40 -7.98 -1.79 1.18
CA ILE A 40 -7.69 -0.88 0.07
C ILE A 40 -8.76 -1.03 -0.97
N ALA A 41 -9.42 0.07 -1.31
CA ALA A 41 -10.28 0.13 -2.48
C ALA A 41 -9.47 0.68 -3.67
N ASP A 42 -9.44 -0.07 -4.76
CA ASP A 42 -8.98 0.40 -6.05
C ASP A 42 -10.19 0.92 -6.83
N MET A 43 -10.27 2.24 -6.95
CA MET A 43 -11.37 2.92 -7.62
C MET A 43 -11.33 2.77 -9.14
N GLU A 44 -10.17 2.45 -9.73
CA GLU A 44 -10.04 2.26 -11.18
C GLU A 44 -10.55 0.88 -11.60
N THR A 45 -10.22 -0.16 -10.83
CA THR A 45 -10.66 -1.53 -11.11
C THR A 45 -11.95 -1.95 -10.40
N GLY A 46 -12.38 -1.18 -9.40
CA GLY A 46 -13.52 -1.50 -8.53
C GLY A 46 -13.23 -2.60 -7.51
N ASN A 47 -11.99 -3.08 -7.44
CA ASN A 47 -11.60 -4.15 -6.53
C ASN A 47 -11.38 -3.62 -5.10
N ILE A 48 -11.67 -4.47 -4.12
CA ILE A 48 -11.31 -4.23 -2.72
C ILE A 48 -10.32 -5.30 -2.30
N PHE A 49 -9.15 -4.87 -1.85
CA PHE A 49 -8.10 -5.72 -1.33
C PHE A 49 -8.08 -5.66 0.19
N ARG A 50 -8.00 -6.81 0.85
CA ARG A 50 -7.69 -6.90 2.28
C ARG A 50 -6.29 -7.47 2.44
N ILE A 51 -5.39 -6.67 2.97
CA ILE A 51 -3.98 -7.00 3.14
C ILE A 51 -3.71 -7.30 4.61
N THR A 52 -3.18 -8.50 4.91
CA THR A 52 -2.69 -8.83 6.24
C THR A 52 -1.22 -8.41 6.36
N ILE A 53 -0.94 -7.34 7.11
CA ILE A 53 0.38 -6.73 7.22
C ILE A 53 1.43 -7.71 7.76
N ASN A 54 1.04 -8.61 8.65
CA ASN A 54 1.95 -9.63 9.21
C ASN A 54 2.46 -10.64 8.17
N LEU A 55 1.84 -10.70 6.98
CA LEU A 55 2.27 -11.55 5.85
C LEU A 55 3.09 -10.77 4.81
N VAL A 56 3.22 -9.45 4.98
CA VAL A 56 3.99 -8.59 4.07
C VAL A 56 5.44 -8.65 4.48
N LYS A 57 6.32 -8.94 3.52
CA LYS A 57 7.78 -8.98 3.74
C LYS A 57 8.34 -7.58 3.89
N TYR A 58 7.93 -6.66 3.01
CA TYR A 58 8.25 -5.25 3.12
C TYR A 58 7.26 -4.40 2.31
N ILE A 59 7.15 -3.14 2.72
CA ILE A 59 6.35 -2.12 2.04
C ILE A 59 7.32 -1.13 1.42
N LYS A 60 7.11 -0.78 0.16
CA LYS A 60 7.89 0.24 -0.55
C LYS A 60 6.99 1.40 -0.97
N VAL A 61 7.47 2.62 -0.77
CA VAL A 61 6.78 3.85 -1.17
C VAL A 61 7.66 4.62 -2.15
N SER A 62 7.13 4.94 -3.32
CA SER A 62 7.80 5.76 -4.34
C SER A 62 6.90 6.90 -4.79
N GLU A 63 7.49 8.07 -5.06
CA GLU A 63 6.78 9.17 -5.74
C GLU A 63 6.56 8.78 -7.21
N LEU A 64 5.37 9.08 -7.73
CA LEU A 64 4.99 8.84 -9.13
C LEU A 64 5.31 10.05 -10.01
#